data_AF-A0A545V386-F1
#
_entry.id   AF-A0A545V386-F1
#
_cell.length_a   1.000
_cell.length_b   1.000
_cell.length_c   1.000
_cell.angle_alpha   90.00
_cell.angle_beta   90.00
_cell.angle_gamma   90.00
#
_symmetry.space_group_name_H-M   'P 1'
#
loop_
_entity.id
_entity.type
_entity.pdbx_description
1 polymer ?
#
loop_
_entity_poly.entity_id
_entity_poly.type
_entity_poly.pdbx_seq_one_letter_code
_entity_poly.pdbx_strand_id
1 'polypeptide(L)'
;MRFSAVVVAFAATVLASSKTSPPPILEGECVDVRPNPDGSWVAVGCATFTIPPGSACKLVPGNPELAYPGCCDSADCSAEETS
;
A
#
# COMPACT_ATOMS: atom_id res chain seq x y z
N MET A 1 -32.76 -27.62 -50.46
CA MET A 1 -31.51 -26.94 -50.08
C MET A 1 -31.87 -25.96 -48.96
N ARG A 2 -31.45 -26.22 -47.72
CA ARG A 2 -31.67 -25.30 -46.58
C ARG A 2 -30.29 -24.90 -46.07
N PHE A 3 -29.91 -23.65 -46.29
CA PHE A 3 -28.68 -23.08 -45.77
C PHE A 3 -29.02 -22.38 -44.45
N SER A 4 -28.65 -23.00 -43.34
CA SER A 4 -28.71 -22.34 -42.03
C SER A 4 -27.50 -21.43 -41.89
N ALA A 5 -27.76 -20.12 -41.89
CA ALA A 5 -26.76 -19.11 -41.62
C ALA A 5 -26.40 -19.13 -40.13
N VAL A 6 -25.17 -19.53 -39.81
CA VAL A 6 -24.60 -19.38 -38.47
C VAL A 6 -23.99 -17.98 -38.40
N VAL A 7 -24.70 -17.05 -37.77
CA VAL A 7 -24.18 -15.72 -37.44
C VAL A 7 -23.29 -15.87 -36.21
N VAL A 8 -21.98 -15.96 -36.44
CA VAL A 8 -20.97 -15.90 -35.36
C VAL A 8 -20.83 -14.45 -34.95
N ALA A 9 -21.52 -14.04 -33.90
CA ALA A 9 -21.30 -12.76 -33.26
C ALA A 9 -19.96 -12.82 -32.52
N PHE A 10 -18.91 -12.26 -33.14
CA PHE A 10 -17.64 -12.01 -32.47
C PHE A 10 -17.84 -10.88 -31.46
N ALA A 11 -18.11 -11.25 -30.20
CA ALA A 11 -17.98 -10.33 -29.08
C ALA A 11 -16.50 -9.93 -28.96
N ALA A 12 -16.16 -8.76 -29.45
CA ALA A 12 -14.86 -8.13 -29.22
C ALA A 12 -14.80 -7.63 -27.77
N THR A 13 -14.63 -8.54 -26.82
CA THR A 13 -14.14 -8.19 -25.49
C THR A 13 -12.68 -7.80 -25.63
N VAL A 14 -12.43 -6.50 -25.80
CA VAL A 14 -11.10 -5.94 -25.61
C VAL A 14 -10.79 -6.11 -24.13
N LEU A 15 -10.18 -7.24 -23.78
CA LEU A 15 -9.49 -7.42 -22.52
C LEU A 15 -8.37 -6.38 -22.54
N ALA A 16 -8.66 -5.21 -21.96
CA ALA A 16 -7.61 -4.35 -21.44
C ALA A 16 -6.91 -5.19 -20.36
N SER A 17 -5.91 -5.98 -20.78
CA SER A 17 -4.96 -6.62 -19.91
C SER A 17 -4.13 -5.51 -19.29
N SER A 18 -4.73 -4.82 -18.32
CA SER A 18 -4.02 -3.96 -17.39
C SER A 18 -2.94 -4.85 -16.80
N LYS A 19 -1.69 -4.53 -17.14
CA LYS A 19 -0.46 -5.18 -16.74
C LYS A 19 -0.21 -4.96 -15.23
N THR A 20 -1.23 -5.17 -14.40
CA THR A 20 -1.08 -5.15 -12.95
C THR A 20 -0.45 -6.49 -12.62
N SER A 21 0.89 -6.51 -12.58
CA SER A 21 1.62 -7.63 -11.99
C SER A 21 1.05 -7.87 -10.59
N PRO A 22 0.93 -9.11 -10.10
CA PRO A 22 0.44 -9.35 -8.74
C PRO A 22 1.28 -8.56 -7.71
N PRO A 23 0.69 -8.12 -6.59
CA PRO A 23 1.43 -7.42 -5.55
C PRO A 23 2.60 -8.27 -5.06
N PRO A 24 3.79 -7.67 -4.83
CA PRO A 24 4.85 -8.37 -4.13
C PRO A 24 4.35 -8.72 -2.72
N ILE A 25 4.43 -10.00 -2.36
CA ILE A 25 4.10 -10.47 -1.03
C ILE A 25 5.31 -10.17 -0.13
N LEU A 26 5.20 -9.16 0.73
CA LEU A 26 6.18 -8.79 1.75
C LEU A 26 5.65 -9.23 3.12
N GLU A 27 5.55 -10.55 3.31
CA GLU A 27 5.04 -11.13 4.55
C GLU A 27 5.96 -10.80 5.74
N GLY A 28 5.37 -10.20 6.79
CA GLY A 28 6.07 -9.87 8.03
C GLY A 28 6.77 -8.50 8.03
N GLU A 29 6.72 -7.73 6.95
CA GLU A 29 7.26 -6.37 6.93
C GLU A 29 6.18 -5.32 7.25
N CYS A 30 6.51 -4.34 8.09
CA CYS A 30 5.63 -3.20 8.35
C CYS A 30 5.69 -2.19 7.20
N VAL A 31 5.01 -2.53 6.10
CA VAL A 31 5.01 -1.76 4.86
C VAL A 31 3.61 -1.65 4.27
N ASP A 32 3.34 -0.54 3.57
CA ASP A 32 2.17 -0.37 2.72
C ASP A 32 2.58 -0.54 1.25
N VAL A 33 2.00 -1.54 0.58
CA VAL A 33 2.30 -1.90 -0.81
C VAL A 33 1.18 -1.42 -1.71
N ARG A 34 1.47 -0.50 -2.63
CA ARG A 34 0.48 0.11 -3.52
C ARG A 34 0.91 0.05 -4.99
N PRO A 35 -0.03 -0.11 -5.92
CA PRO A 35 0.28 -0.11 -7.35
C PRO A 35 0.61 1.31 -7.83
N ASN A 36 1.56 1.42 -8.75
CA ASN A 36 1.93 2.64 -9.44
C ASN A 36 1.30 2.67 -10.86
N PRO A 37 0.97 3.84 -11.44
CA PRO A 37 0.34 3.92 -12.77
C PRO A 37 1.18 3.37 -13.93
N ASP A 38 2.50 3.22 -13.75
CA ASP A 38 3.41 2.61 -14.74
C ASP A 38 3.40 1.07 -14.70
N GLY A 39 2.60 0.46 -13.83
CA GLY A 39 2.52 -0.99 -13.65
C GLY A 39 3.55 -1.56 -12.66
N SER A 40 4.37 -0.72 -12.03
CA SER A 40 5.25 -1.10 -10.90
C SER A 40 4.51 -1.05 -9.56
N TRP A 41 5.19 -1.51 -8.51
CA TRP A 41 4.70 -1.49 -7.13
C TRP A 41 5.58 -0.60 -6.27
N VAL A 42 4.96 0.15 -5.37
CA VAL A 42 5.64 0.99 -4.37
C VAL A 42 5.40 0.38 -3.00
N ALA A 43 6.48 0.09 -2.28
CA ALA A 43 6.43 -0.27 -0.87
C ALA A 43 6.85 0.95 -0.04
N VAL A 44 5.98 1.37 0.89
CA VAL A 44 6.25 2.46 1.82
C VAL A 44 6.49 1.84 3.20
N GLY A 45 7.70 2.01 3.74
CA GLY A 45 8.03 1.55 5.09
C GLY A 45 7.86 2.63 6.17
N CYS A 46 8.20 2.26 7.39
CA CYS A 46 8.21 3.19 8.52
C CYS A 46 9.25 4.30 8.34
N ALA A 47 8.90 5.51 8.77
CA ALA A 47 9.84 6.62 8.79
C ALA A 47 10.93 6.38 9.86
N THR A 48 12.19 6.62 9.50
CA THR A 48 13.28 6.66 10.47
C THR A 48 13.42 8.08 10.99
N PHE A 49 13.32 8.24 12.30
CA PHE A 49 13.48 9.53 12.96
C PHE A 49 14.29 9.38 14.25
N THR A 50 14.73 10.51 14.79
CA THR A 50 15.41 10.57 16.07
C THR A 50 14.81 11.71 16.86
N ILE A 51 14.48 11.44 18.12
CA ILE A 51 13.97 12.45 19.04
C ILE A 51 15.18 13.18 19.65
N PRO A 52 15.34 14.48 19.40
CA PRO A 52 16.49 15.22 19.93
C PRO A 52 16.43 15.27 21.46
N PRO A 53 17.59 15.21 22.14
CA PRO A 53 17.65 15.26 23.59
C PRO A 53 17.08 16.59 24.10
N GLY A 54 16.24 16.52 25.14
CA GLY A 54 15.57 17.70 25.71
C GLY A 54 14.32 18.16 24.97
N SER A 55 13.87 17.46 23.93
CA SER A 55 12.56 17.72 23.33
C SER A 55 11.42 17.18 24.20
N ALA A 56 10.24 17.78 24.05
CA ALA A 56 9.01 17.33 24.71
C ALA A 56 8.42 16.05 24.08
N CYS A 57 8.96 15.62 22.94
CA CYS A 57 8.46 14.46 22.22
C CYS A 57 8.92 13.14 22.88
N LYS A 58 8.07 12.12 22.80
CA LYS A 58 8.38 10.76 23.26
C LYS A 58 8.29 9.78 22.10
N LEU A 59 9.16 8.77 22.13
CA LEU A 59 9.11 7.66 21.18
C LEU A 59 8.00 6.73 21.63
N VAL A 60 7.01 6.53 20.78
CA VAL A 60 5.92 5.58 20.96
C VAL A 60 6.22 4.37 20.08
N PRO A 61 6.51 3.19 20.66
CA PRO A 61 6.72 1.99 19.90
C PRO A 61 5.48 1.61 19.06
N GLY A 62 5.69 1.18 17.83
CA GLY A 62 4.65 0.61 16.99
C GLY A 62 4.17 -0.75 17.50
N ASN A 63 3.00 -1.20 17.03
CA ASN A 63 2.48 -2.53 17.34
C ASN A 63 2.63 -3.47 16.14
N PRO A 64 3.50 -4.50 16.18
CA PRO A 64 3.71 -5.43 15.06
C PRO A 64 2.48 -6.27 14.69
N GLU A 65 1.45 -6.32 15.54
CA GLU A 65 0.17 -6.99 15.24
C GLU A 65 -0.77 -6.13 14.39
N LEU A 66 -0.48 -4.83 14.24
CA LEU A 66 -1.29 -3.91 13.45
C LEU A 66 -0.75 -3.78 12.02
N ALA A 67 -1.64 -3.50 11.07
CA ALA A 67 -1.22 -3.14 9.72
C ALA A 67 -0.53 -1.77 9.69
N TYR A 68 0.22 -1.49 8.63
CA TYR A 68 0.80 -0.16 8.39
C TYR A 68 -0.31 0.91 8.40
N PRO A 69 -0.09 2.09 9.03
CA PRO A 69 1.13 2.53 9.73
C PRO A 69 1.18 2.15 11.22
N GLY A 70 0.21 1.41 11.76
CA GLY A 70 0.10 1.07 13.19
C GLY A 70 1.24 0.20 13.73
N CYS A 71 1.95 -0.52 12.86
CA CYS A 71 3.17 -1.26 13.22
C CYS A 71 4.44 -0.40 13.24
N CYS A 72 4.37 0.87 12.87
CA CYS A 72 5.50 1.78 12.90
C CYS A 72 5.63 2.51 14.24
N ASP A 73 6.87 2.72 14.67
CA ASP A 73 7.16 3.67 15.73
C ASP A 73 6.69 5.07 15.34
N SER A 74 6.22 5.82 16.33
CA SER A 74 5.71 7.18 16.17
C SER A 74 6.34 8.12 17.18
N ALA A 75 6.45 9.40 16.84
CA ALA A 75 6.81 10.43 17.79
C ALA A 75 5.52 11.07 18.33
N ASP A 76 5.26 10.88 19.63
CA ASP A 76 4.22 11.66 20.30
C ASP A 76 4.85 12.96 20.80
N CYS A 77 4.63 14.02 20.02
CA CYS A 77 5.02 15.38 20.35
C CYS A 77 3.84 16.16 20.93
N SER A 78 2.99 15.49 21.71
CA SER A 78 1.98 16.15 22.51
C SER A 78 2.70 17.10 23.45
N ALA A 79 2.86 18.34 22.99
CA ALA A 79 3.26 19.43 23.83
C ALA A 79 2.24 19.43 24.96
N GLU A 80 2.67 19.08 26.17
CA GLU A 80 2.14 19.81 27.30
C GLU A 80 2.45 21.27 26.98
N GLU A 81 1.50 21.95 26.34
CA GLU A 81 1.36 23.40 26.41
C GLU A 81 1.26 23.70 27.91
N THR A 82 2.41 23.72 28.58
CA THR A 82 2.57 24.21 29.92
C THR A 82 2.45 25.72 29.81
N SER A 83 1.21 26.20 29.76
CA SER A 83 0.83 27.56 30.13
C SER A 83 0.71 27.67 31.65
#